data_AF-A0A060C735-F1
#
_entry.id   AF-A0A060C735-F1
#
_cell.length_a   1.000
_cell.length_b   1.000
_cell.length_c   1.000
_cell.angle_alpha   90.00
_cell.angle_beta   90.00
_cell.angle_gamma   90.00
#
_symmetry.space_group_name_H-M   'P 1'
#
loop_
_entity.id
_entity.type
_entity.pdbx_description
1 polymer ?
#
loop_
_entity_poly.entity_id
_entity_poly.type
_entity_poly.pdbx_seq_one_letter_code
_entity_poly.pdbx_strand_id
1 'polypeptide(L)'
;YTRFLIDEYKNEVKYWITFNEINMVMNSSYLGGGMFIEKSKRDKNSAIHQALHHQLIASALTVKYFHEHAENDLVGNMIARLQNYPLTCKPLDVFAQQQQNEFNYFPTDIQVKGSYSAFILNYYNKNQINIDCTRL
;
A
#
# COMPACT_ATOMS: atom_id res chain seq x y z
N TYR A 1 -1.57 -1.85 19.22
CA TYR A 1 -2.90 -1.43 18.76
C TYR A 1 -3.66 -2.63 18.21
N THR A 2 -3.31 -3.14 17.02
CA THR A 2 -4.08 -4.21 16.34
C THR A 2 -4.25 -5.48 17.18
N ARG A 3 -3.19 -5.99 17.82
CA ARG A 3 -3.27 -7.18 18.71
C ARG A 3 -4.37 -7.08 19.76
N PHE A 4 -4.40 -5.97 20.50
CA PHE A 4 -5.41 -5.74 21.53
C PHE A 4 -6.84 -5.79 20.96
N LEU A 5 -7.08 -5.10 19.84
CA LEU A 5 -8.41 -5.10 19.21
C LEU A 5 -8.81 -6.49 18.71
N ILE A 6 -7.87 -7.24 18.14
CA ILE A 6 -8.11 -8.60 17.65
C ILE A 6 -8.45 -9.50 18.84
N ASP A 7 -7.66 -9.46 19.90
CA ASP A 7 -7.85 -10.34 21.06
C ASP A 7 -9.20 -10.06 21.76
N GLU A 8 -9.57 -8.78 21.88
CA GLU A 8 -10.83 -8.35 22.51
C GLU A 8 -12.05 -8.67 21.63
N TYR A 9 -12.01 -8.32 20.34
CA TYR A 9 -13.22 -8.28 19.51
C TYR A 9 -13.33 -9.41 18.47
N LYS A 10 -12.40 -10.37 18.40
CA LYS A 10 -12.48 -11.51 17.45
C LYS A 10 -13.74 -12.38 17.58
N ASN A 11 -14.46 -12.29 18.70
CA ASN A 11 -15.73 -13.01 18.89
C ASN A 11 -16.96 -12.17 18.49
N GLU A 12 -16.77 -10.88 18.23
CA GLU A 12 -17.83 -9.91 17.92
C GLU A 12 -17.75 -9.39 16.48
N VAL A 13 -16.54 -9.32 15.92
CA VAL A 13 -16.27 -8.74 14.61
C VAL A 13 -15.69 -9.80 13.68
N LYS A 14 -16.40 -10.08 12.58
CA LYS A 14 -16.01 -11.11 11.60
C LYS A 14 -15.12 -10.60 10.47
N TYR A 15 -15.27 -9.32 10.10
CA TYR A 15 -14.69 -8.74 8.90
C TYR A 15 -13.79 -7.57 9.27
N TRP A 16 -12.56 -7.62 8.80
CA TRP A 16 -11.51 -6.68 9.17
C TRP A 16 -10.82 -6.12 7.93
N ILE A 17 -10.38 -4.87 8.05
CA ILE A 17 -9.44 -4.25 7.13
C ILE A 17 -8.29 -3.67 7.95
N THR A 18 -7.06 -3.74 7.44
CA THR A 18 -5.87 -3.24 8.15
C THR A 18 -5.75 -1.72 8.05
N PHE A 19 -5.78 -1.21 6.82
CA PHE A 19 -5.73 0.21 6.51
C PHE A 19 -6.86 0.55 5.53
N ASN A 20 -7.53 1.67 5.77
CA ASN A 20 -8.37 2.30 4.76
C ASN A 20 -7.48 3.07 3.78
N GLU A 21 -7.68 2.84 2.48
CA GLU A 21 -7.00 3.54 1.40
C GLU A 21 -5.48 3.66 1.59
N ILE A 22 -4.78 2.53 1.72
CA ILE A 22 -3.34 2.53 2.05
C ILE A 22 -2.50 3.34 1.04
N ASN A 23 -2.96 3.46 -0.19
CA ASN A 23 -2.31 4.23 -1.25
C ASN A 23 -2.46 5.75 -1.10
N MET A 24 -3.30 6.25 -0.19
CA MET A 24 -3.53 7.69 0.00
C MET A 24 -2.31 8.43 0.51
N VAL A 25 -1.35 7.75 1.13
CA VAL A 25 -0.07 8.36 1.51
C VAL A 25 0.66 8.97 0.30
N MET A 26 0.43 8.44 -0.91
CA MET A 26 1.00 8.98 -2.15
C MET A 26 0.30 10.25 -2.64
N ASN A 27 -1.00 10.39 -2.39
CA ASN A 27 -1.80 11.55 -2.79
C ASN A 27 -1.75 12.67 -1.75
N SER A 28 -1.86 12.31 -0.46
CA SER A 28 -1.80 13.21 0.68
C SER A 28 -1.10 12.51 1.84
N SER A 29 0.20 12.75 1.99
CA SER A 29 0.99 12.06 3.02
C SER A 29 0.65 12.50 4.44
N TYR A 30 0.07 13.69 4.59
CA TYR A 30 -0.46 14.14 5.88
C TYR A 30 -1.70 13.33 6.27
N LEU A 31 -2.69 13.21 5.38
CA LEU A 31 -3.94 12.50 5.67
C LEU A 31 -3.76 10.97 5.66
N GLY A 32 -3.08 10.44 4.64
CA GLY A 32 -2.91 8.99 4.46
C GLY A 32 -1.76 8.38 5.26
N GLY A 33 -0.78 9.19 5.68
CA GLY A 33 0.40 8.72 6.40
C GLY A 33 0.63 9.38 7.76
N GLY A 34 -0.17 10.38 8.15
CA GLY A 34 0.08 11.16 9.38
C GLY A 34 1.43 11.89 9.35
N MET A 35 1.98 12.16 8.16
CA MET A 35 3.36 12.58 7.98
C MET A 35 3.47 13.98 7.39
N PHE A 36 4.32 14.80 8.00
CA PHE A 36 4.82 16.06 7.45
C PHE A 36 6.07 15.76 6.61
N ILE A 37 5.92 15.72 5.29
CA ILE A 37 7.01 15.38 4.35
C ILE A 37 8.19 16.34 4.52
N GLU A 38 7.91 17.62 4.73
CA GLU A 38 8.90 18.69 4.88
C GLU A 38 9.80 18.51 6.11
N LYS A 39 9.40 17.67 7.07
CA LYS A 39 10.22 17.29 8.24
C LYS A 39 11.08 16.05 7.99
N SER A 40 10.93 15.38 6.85
CA SER A 40 11.73 14.22 6.48
C SER A 40 13.13 14.64 6.06
N LYS A 41 14.12 13.81 6.40
CA LYS A 41 15.50 13.93 5.88
C LYS A 41 15.70 13.26 4.52
N ARG A 42 14.73 12.47 4.06
CA ARG A 42 14.73 11.85 2.73
C ARG A 42 14.18 12.83 1.69
N ASP A 43 14.49 12.60 0.42
CA ASP A 43 13.73 13.24 -0.64
C ASP A 43 12.23 12.90 -0.54
N LYS A 44 11.40 13.77 -1.08
CA LYS A 44 9.94 13.66 -0.98
C LYS A 44 9.42 12.29 -1.41
N ASN A 45 9.86 11.79 -2.57
CA ASN A 45 9.30 10.55 -3.11
C ASN A 45 9.75 9.34 -2.29
N SER A 46 11.03 9.28 -1.90
CA SER A 46 11.52 8.23 -1.00
C SER A 46 10.85 8.27 0.36
N ALA A 47 10.60 9.45 0.93
CA ALA A 47 9.87 9.59 2.20
C ALA A 47 8.45 9.00 2.11
N ILE A 48 7.71 9.36 1.06
CA ILE A 48 6.35 8.86 0.80
C ILE A 48 6.34 7.35 0.62
N HIS A 49 7.21 6.82 -0.24
CA HIS A 49 7.23 5.39 -0.53
C HIS A 49 7.80 4.56 0.64
N GLN A 50 8.68 5.13 1.46
CA GLN A 50 9.11 4.50 2.71
C GLN A 50 7.94 4.40 3.70
N ALA A 51 7.15 5.45 3.85
CA ALA A 51 5.97 5.42 4.71
C ALA A 51 4.96 4.36 4.23
N LEU A 52 4.70 4.30 2.92
CA LEU A 52 3.87 3.26 2.32
C LEU A 52 4.45 1.86 2.59
N HIS A 53 5.76 1.67 2.43
CA HIS A 53 6.42 0.39 2.70
C HIS A 53 6.22 -0.05 4.16
N HIS A 54 6.35 0.86 5.13
CA HIS A 54 6.06 0.56 6.53
C HIS A 54 4.58 0.21 6.78
N GLN A 55 3.64 0.88 6.12
CA GLN A 55 2.22 0.53 6.20
C GLN A 55 1.95 -0.88 5.63
N LEU A 56 2.59 -1.24 4.52
CA LEU A 56 2.48 -2.58 3.93
C LEU A 56 3.05 -3.67 4.87
N ILE A 57 4.20 -3.42 5.49
CA ILE A 57 4.76 -4.32 6.52
C ILE A 57 3.82 -4.44 7.72
N ALA A 58 3.31 -3.32 8.24
CA ALA A 58 2.37 -3.33 9.36
C ALA A 58 1.08 -4.09 9.04
N SER A 59 0.58 -3.97 7.80
CA SER A 59 -0.55 -4.74 7.28
C SER A 59 -0.24 -6.24 7.30
N ALA A 60 0.90 -6.65 6.73
CA ALA A 60 1.33 -8.05 6.69
C ALA A 60 1.53 -8.67 8.09
N LEU A 61 2.16 -7.93 9.01
CA LEU A 61 2.34 -8.37 10.40
C LEU A 61 1.00 -8.50 11.14
N THR A 62 0.04 -7.64 10.83
CA THR A 62 -1.31 -7.70 11.40
C THR A 62 -2.08 -8.91 10.85
N VAL A 63 -2.03 -9.14 9.54
CA VAL A 63 -2.64 -10.33 8.90
C VAL A 63 -2.03 -11.62 9.44
N LYS A 64 -0.72 -11.67 9.63
CA LYS A 64 -0.06 -12.81 10.28
C LYS A 64 -0.64 -13.08 11.68
N TYR A 65 -0.76 -12.05 12.50
CA TYR A 65 -1.34 -12.19 13.84
C TYR A 65 -2.81 -12.65 13.80
N PHE A 66 -3.60 -12.13 12.86
CA PHE A 66 -4.99 -12.57 12.64
C PHE A 66 -5.07 -14.07 12.38
N HIS A 67 -4.29 -14.58 11.43
CA HIS A 67 -4.31 -16.01 11.10
C HIS A 67 -3.84 -16.89 12.29
N GLU A 68 -2.98 -16.37 13.17
CA GLU A 68 -2.50 -17.08 14.36
C GLU A 68 -3.51 -17.07 15.53
N HIS A 69 -4.37 -16.04 15.68
CA HIS A 69 -5.16 -15.82 16.91
C HIS A 69 -6.67 -15.68 16.69
N ALA A 70 -7.10 -15.48 15.45
CA ALA A 70 -8.48 -15.25 15.01
C ALA A 70 -8.71 -15.91 13.63
N GLU A 71 -8.34 -17.18 13.50
CA GLU A 71 -8.33 -17.94 12.24
C GLU A 71 -9.69 -17.98 11.52
N ASN A 72 -10.79 -17.86 12.28
CA ASN A 72 -12.12 -17.82 11.69
C ASN A 72 -12.44 -16.49 11.02
N ASP A 73 -11.78 -15.39 11.38
CA ASP A 73 -12.09 -14.06 10.87
C ASP A 73 -11.54 -13.83 9.46
N LEU A 74 -12.13 -12.87 8.76
CA LEU A 74 -11.75 -12.50 7.41
C LEU A 74 -11.08 -11.13 7.41
N VAL A 75 -9.84 -11.08 6.94
CA VAL A 75 -9.06 -9.84 6.82
C VAL A 75 -8.82 -9.50 5.35
N GLY A 76 -9.24 -8.31 4.96
CA GLY A 76 -9.05 -7.76 3.61
C GLY A 76 -8.10 -6.57 3.59
N ASN A 77 -7.71 -6.17 2.38
CA ASN A 77 -7.09 -4.88 2.13
C ASN A 77 -8.10 -3.87 1.58
N MET A 78 -7.72 -2.59 1.57
CA MET A 78 -8.51 -1.53 0.97
C MET A 78 -7.59 -0.52 0.27
N ILE A 79 -7.94 -0.16 -0.96
CA ILE A 79 -7.31 0.92 -1.73
C ILE A 79 -8.33 1.92 -2.27
N ALA A 80 -7.94 3.18 -2.39
CA ALA A 80 -8.65 4.18 -3.18
C ALA A 80 -8.32 3.97 -4.65
N ARG A 81 -9.05 3.07 -5.33
CA ARG A 81 -8.81 2.80 -6.74
C ARG A 81 -9.41 3.91 -7.60
N LEU A 82 -8.58 4.53 -8.44
CA LEU A 82 -9.02 5.48 -9.46
C LEU A 82 -8.99 4.81 -10.83
N GLN A 83 -10.14 4.75 -11.49
CA GLN A 83 -10.24 4.26 -12.86
C GLN A 83 -9.97 5.41 -13.84
N ASN A 84 -8.95 5.24 -14.68
CA ASN A 84 -8.63 6.19 -15.74
C ASN A 84 -8.87 5.56 -17.10
N TYR A 85 -9.32 6.38 -18.05
CA TYR A 85 -9.57 5.99 -19.44
C TYR A 85 -8.58 6.72 -20.36
N PRO A 86 -8.12 6.10 -21.44
CA PRO A 86 -7.31 6.80 -22.43
C PRO A 86 -8.15 7.90 -23.10
N LEU A 87 -7.54 9.06 -23.34
CA LEU A 87 -8.23 10.18 -23.99
C LEU A 87 -8.57 9.87 -25.45
N THR A 88 -7.68 9.15 -26.14
CA THR A 88 -7.87 8.72 -27.54
C THR A 88 -7.46 7.26 -27.73
N CYS A 89 -7.77 6.70 -28.91
CA CYS A 89 -7.34 5.34 -29.29
C CYS A 89 -5.86 5.26 -29.71
N LYS A 90 -5.08 6.34 -29.60
CA LYS A 90 -3.64 6.31 -29.93
C LYS A 90 -2.93 5.33 -28.99
N PRO A 91 -2.01 4.49 -29.50
CA PRO A 91 -1.29 3.53 -28.67
C PRO A 91 -0.57 4.13 -27.46
N LEU A 92 -0.06 5.36 -27.59
CA LEU A 92 0.60 6.07 -26.49
C LEU A 92 -0.35 6.42 -25.34
N ASP A 93 -1.59 6.81 -25.64
CA ASP A 93 -2.59 7.14 -24.62
C ASP A 93 -3.05 5.87 -23.89
N VAL A 94 -3.23 4.77 -24.62
CA VAL A 94 -3.55 3.45 -24.07
C VAL A 94 -2.42 2.95 -23.17
N PHE A 95 -1.17 3.07 -23.62
CA PHE A 95 -0.01 2.65 -22.83
C PHE A 95 0.18 3.51 -21.56
N ALA A 96 -0.05 4.83 -21.64
CA ALA A 96 -0.01 5.70 -20.47
C ALA A 96 -1.08 5.32 -19.43
N GLN A 97 -2.30 5.03 -19.89
CA GLN A 97 -3.38 4.55 -19.02
C GLN A 97 -3.01 3.22 -18.35
N GLN A 98 -2.42 2.29 -19.10
CA GLN A 98 -2.03 0.98 -18.58
C GLN A 98 -0.95 1.11 -17.48
N GLN A 99 0.07 1.94 -17.69
CA GLN A 99 1.09 2.23 -16.67
C GLN A 99 0.48 2.88 -15.41
N GLN A 100 -0.46 3.80 -15.58
CA GLN A 100 -1.14 4.42 -14.45
C GLN A 100 -2.01 3.41 -13.68
N ASN A 101 -2.62 2.45 -14.37
CA ASN A 101 -3.39 1.39 -13.75
C ASN A 101 -2.50 0.42 -12.96
N GLU A 102 -1.35 0.01 -13.51
CA GLU A 102 -0.33 -0.76 -12.77
C GLU A 102 0.13 -0.03 -11.50
N PHE A 103 0.35 1.28 -11.60
CA PHE A 103 0.70 2.10 -10.44
C PHE A 103 -0.45 2.24 -9.42
N ASN A 104 -1.71 2.16 -9.85
CA ASN A 104 -2.85 2.19 -8.94
C ASN A 104 -2.97 0.89 -8.14
N TYR A 105 -2.69 -0.24 -8.79
CA TYR A 105 -2.84 -1.58 -8.21
C TYR A 105 -1.67 -2.04 -7.37
N PHE A 106 -0.48 -1.44 -7.50
CA PHE A 106 0.71 -2.02 -6.86
C PHE A 106 0.61 -2.25 -5.34
N PRO A 107 -0.06 -1.39 -4.53
CA PRO A 107 -0.18 -1.64 -3.10
C PRO A 107 -1.08 -2.85 -2.80
N THR A 108 -2.09 -3.09 -3.63
CA THR A 108 -2.92 -4.31 -3.58
C THR A 108 -2.11 -5.52 -3.97
N ASP A 109 -1.35 -5.42 -5.07
CA ASP A 109 -0.50 -6.50 -5.56
C ASP A 109 0.53 -6.93 -4.51
N ILE A 110 1.16 -5.99 -3.80
CA ILE A 110 2.09 -6.34 -2.72
C ILE A 110 1.37 -7.07 -1.58
N GLN A 111 0.17 -6.63 -1.20
CA GLN A 111 -0.58 -7.27 -0.11
C GLN A 111 -1.10 -8.67 -0.47
N VAL A 112 -1.38 -8.92 -1.75
CA VAL A 112 -1.90 -10.22 -2.22
C VAL A 112 -0.77 -11.17 -2.63
N LYS A 113 0.24 -10.66 -3.35
CA LYS A 113 1.33 -11.46 -3.94
C LYS A 113 2.61 -11.45 -3.08
N GLY A 114 2.68 -10.60 -2.05
CA GLY A 114 3.81 -10.51 -1.13
C GLY A 114 5.10 -9.93 -1.73
N SER A 115 5.05 -9.32 -2.91
CA SER A 115 6.25 -8.84 -3.61
C SER A 115 6.00 -7.58 -4.43
N TYR A 116 7.06 -6.76 -4.57
CA TYR A 116 7.07 -5.64 -5.50
C TYR A 116 7.18 -6.15 -6.93
N SER A 117 6.32 -5.66 -7.83
CA SER A 117 6.40 -6.01 -9.25
C SER A 117 7.63 -5.39 -9.90
N ALA A 118 8.12 -6.01 -10.98
CA ALA A 118 9.24 -5.47 -11.77
C ALA A 118 8.94 -4.05 -12.30
N PHE A 119 7.67 -3.75 -12.61
CA PHE A 119 7.24 -2.42 -13.02
C PHE A 119 7.54 -1.36 -11.95
N ILE A 120 7.21 -1.62 -10.68
CA ILE A 120 7.45 -0.67 -9.59
C ILE A 120 8.94 -0.56 -9.26
N LEU A 121 9.68 -1.67 -9.29
CA LEU A 121 11.13 -1.63 -9.09
C LEU A 121 11.82 -0.78 -10.17
N ASN A 122 11.40 -0.92 -11.42
CA ASN A 122 11.88 -0.09 -12.52
C ASN A 122 11.47 1.39 -12.35
N TYR A 123 10.25 1.65 -11.88
CA TYR A 123 9.80 3.00 -11.56
C TYR A 123 10.65 3.63 -10.46
N TYR A 124 10.98 2.90 -9.38
CA TYR A 124 11.85 3.40 -8.33
C TYR A 124 13.26 3.70 -8.83
N ASN A 125 13.86 2.79 -9.60
CA ASN A 125 15.18 3.00 -10.19
C ASN A 125 15.21 4.23 -11.10
N LYS A 126 14.21 4.40 -11.98
CA LYS A 126 14.11 5.53 -12.89
C LYS A 126 13.94 6.87 -12.17
N ASN A 127 13.22 6.89 -11.06
CA ASN A 127 12.92 8.10 -10.29
C ASN A 127 13.86 8.30 -9.09
N GLN A 128 14.90 7.48 -8.95
CA GLN A 128 15.86 7.52 -7.83
C GLN A 128 15.18 7.45 -6.46
N ILE A 129 14.11 6.65 -6.36
CA ILE A 129 13.36 6.44 -5.12
C ILE A 129 14.06 5.35 -4.33
N ASN A 130 14.54 5.70 -3.14
CA ASN A 130 15.32 4.83 -2.27
C ASN A 130 14.51 4.49 -1.02
N ILE A 131 14.12 3.20 -0.91
CA ILE A 131 13.46 2.66 0.27
C ILE A 131 14.35 1.64 0.97
N ASP A 132 14.29 1.63 2.30
CA ASP A 132 14.95 0.65 3.13
C ASP A 132 14.03 -0.57 3.19
N CYS A 133 14.42 -1.64 2.50
CA CYS A 133 13.72 -2.92 2.56
C CYS A 133 14.25 -3.72 3.77
N THR A 134 13.46 -3.75 4.84
CA THR A 134 13.74 -4.63 5.97
C THR A 134 13.43 -6.07 5.57
N ARG A 135 14.44 -6.96 5.58
CA ARG A 135 14.17 -8.41 5.51
C ARG A 135 13.57 -8.83 6.85
N LEU A 136 12.30 -9.23 6.85
CA LEU A 136 11.59 -9.82 7.99
C LEU A 136 11.94 -11.29 8.15
#